data_AF-A0A7J3ZQM3-F1
#
_entry.id   AF-A0A7J3ZQM3-F1
#
_cell.length_a   1.000
_cell.length_b   1.000
_cell.length_c   1.000
_cell.angle_alpha   90.00
_cell.angle_beta   90.00
_cell.angle_gamma   90.00
#
_symmetry.space_group_name_H-M   'P 1'
#
loop_
_entity.id
_entity.type
_entity.pdbx_description
1 polymer ?
#
loop_
_entity_poly.entity_id
_entity_poly.type
_entity_poly.pdbx_seq_one_letter_code
_entity_poly.pdbx_strand_id
1 'polypeptide(L)'
;METLIDLLLAFPLVFIISLLFDGIDRKLHARMQRRIGPPIIQPLYDFIKLFSKERIVPTTASLAIFTVLPPIAAAASILSASILLASLLFGVSAGGDLIVVLYLVAMSSVLVMVGGSSSGNPYGAIGYSRKMSMLIAYEVPLLLSILSVSLKVNSLSYYDVISTQIMTKSMLALAFPSMAIAATAFLICVPAAADAVPFDISEAKTEIVYGPLIEYGGPFLALFKLAKSASNLTLTLLAATLFFYPPVVFRGDPSFELTALALITCLVFALIFWFLTITVPRTIFARFKVGQAFKFYWLVALPLSIIAALLSVLGL
;
A
#
# COMPACT_ATOMS: atom_id res chain seq x y z
N MET A 1 6.37 8.96 -25.29
CA MET A 1 6.24 10.36 -24.82
C MET A 1 4.92 10.54 -24.09
N GLU A 2 3.80 10.09 -24.66
CA GLU A 2 2.47 10.17 -24.00
C GLU A 2 2.43 9.45 -22.65
N THR A 3 2.96 8.22 -22.54
CA THR A 3 3.01 7.48 -21.27
C THR A 3 3.79 8.18 -20.14
N LEU A 4 4.81 8.97 -20.48
CA LEU A 4 5.59 9.76 -19.52
C LEU A 4 4.81 10.99 -19.06
N ILE A 5 4.04 11.61 -19.96
CA ILE A 5 3.16 12.74 -19.67
C ILE A 5 2.03 12.28 -18.76
N ASP A 6 1.44 11.10 -19.03
CA ASP A 6 0.39 10.50 -18.21
C ASP A 6 0.86 10.21 -16.78
N LEU A 7 2.08 9.68 -16.64
CA LEU A 7 2.73 9.46 -15.34
C LEU A 7 2.97 10.77 -14.59
N LEU A 8 3.45 11.81 -15.29
CA LEU A 8 3.67 13.13 -14.70
C LEU A 8 2.36 13.79 -14.25
N LEU A 9 1.26 13.60 -14.99
CA LEU A 9 -0.06 14.09 -14.61
C LEU A 9 -0.67 13.30 -13.44
N ALA A 10 -0.42 11.99 -13.36
CA ALA A 10 -0.89 11.14 -12.27
C ALA A 10 -0.17 11.43 -10.94
N PHE A 11 1.09 11.87 -10.98
CA PHE A 11 1.89 12.17 -9.79
C PHE A 11 1.23 13.13 -8.78
N PRO A 12 0.80 14.36 -9.17
CA PRO A 12 0.14 15.29 -8.24
C PRO A 12 -1.22 14.77 -7.75
N LEU A 13 -1.94 14.01 -8.59
CA LEU A 13 -3.20 13.39 -8.19
C LEU A 13 -2.99 12.36 -7.08
N VAL A 14 -2.02 11.45 -7.25
CA VAL A 14 -1.65 10.44 -6.24
C VAL A 14 -1.20 11.11 -4.94
N PHE A 15 -0.42 12.18 -5.02
CA PHE A 15 -0.02 12.95 -3.86
C PHE A 15 -1.23 13.44 -3.06
N ILE A 16 -2.21 14.06 -3.73
CA ILE A 16 -3.41 14.59 -3.08
C ILE A 16 -4.29 13.45 -2.54
N ILE A 17 -4.55 12.42 -3.35
CA ILE A 17 -5.43 11.31 -2.98
C ILE A 17 -4.85 10.53 -1.78
N SER A 18 -3.53 10.26 -1.77
CA SER A 18 -2.91 9.53 -0.66
C SER A 18 -3.03 10.27 0.68
N LEU A 19 -2.89 11.60 0.67
CA LEU A 19 -3.08 12.44 1.86
C LEU A 19 -4.56 12.55 2.26
N LEU A 20 -5.48 12.63 1.30
CA LEU A 20 -6.92 12.63 1.59
C LEU A 20 -7.35 11.31 2.24
N PHE A 21 -6.84 10.17 1.79
CA PHE A 21 -7.13 8.86 2.38
C PHE A 21 -6.65 8.77 3.83
N ASP A 22 -5.45 9.26 4.16
CA ASP A 22 -4.99 9.37 5.56
C ASP A 22 -5.91 10.29 6.40
N GLY A 23 -6.43 11.35 5.78
CA GLY A 23 -7.35 12.30 6.43
C GLY A 23 -8.70 11.67 6.76
N ILE A 24 -9.22 10.87 5.82
CA ILE A 24 -10.43 10.07 5.99
C ILE A 24 -10.20 9.00 7.07
N ASP A 25 -9.07 8.29 7.04
CA ASP A 25 -8.71 7.29 8.06
C ASP A 25 -8.75 7.89 9.47
N ARG A 26 -8.12 9.05 9.70
CA ARG A 26 -8.13 9.73 11.00
C ARG A 26 -9.54 10.09 11.46
N LYS A 27 -10.40 10.53 10.55
CA LYS A 27 -11.79 10.88 10.85
C LYS A 27 -12.62 9.65 11.19
N LEU A 28 -12.49 8.56 10.42
CA LEU A 28 -13.16 7.29 10.68
C LEU A 28 -12.70 6.67 12.00
N HIS A 29 -11.40 6.63 12.26
CA HIS A 29 -10.80 6.16 13.51
C HIS A 29 -11.33 6.92 14.73
N ALA A 30 -11.40 8.25 14.64
CA ALA A 30 -11.96 9.09 15.72
C ALA A 30 -13.45 8.81 15.97
N ARG A 31 -14.24 8.66 14.90
CA ARG A 31 -15.67 8.35 14.99
C ARG A 31 -15.94 6.98 15.62
N MET A 32 -15.14 5.97 15.29
CA MET A 32 -15.22 4.64 15.91
C MET A 32 -14.91 4.70 17.42
N GLN A 33 -14.04 5.61 17.84
CA GLN A 33 -13.74 5.89 19.25
C GLN A 33 -14.74 6.86 19.92
N ARG A 34 -15.85 7.19 19.26
CA ARG A 34 -16.87 8.15 19.73
C ARG A 34 -16.31 9.54 20.05
N ARG A 35 -15.27 9.99 19.34
CA ARG A 35 -14.72 11.36 19.42
C ARG A 35 -14.77 12.07 18.08
N ILE A 36 -14.67 13.40 18.12
CA ILE A 36 -14.60 14.23 16.91
C ILE A 36 -13.16 14.19 16.39
N GLY A 37 -13.00 13.74 15.13
CA GLY A 37 -11.72 13.71 14.45
C GLY A 37 -11.33 15.06 13.82
N PRO A 38 -10.05 15.22 13.42
CA PRO A 38 -9.58 16.40 12.70
C PRO A 38 -10.26 16.54 11.33
N PRO A 39 -10.14 17.72 10.68
CA PRO A 39 -10.63 17.92 9.32
C PRO A 39 -9.88 17.00 8.32
N ILE A 40 -10.54 16.66 7.21
CA ILE A 40 -9.99 15.71 6.21
C ILE A 40 -8.70 16.26 5.56
N ILE A 41 -8.56 17.58 5.45
CA ILE A 41 -7.40 18.25 4.85
C ILE A 41 -6.19 18.30 5.82
N GLN A 42 -6.35 17.86 7.07
CA GLN A 42 -5.29 17.92 8.09
C GLN A 42 -3.94 17.31 7.66
N PRO A 43 -3.87 16.14 6.99
CA PRO A 43 -2.59 15.57 6.56
C PRO A 43 -1.82 16.47 5.59
N LEU A 44 -2.52 17.25 4.77
CA LEU A 44 -1.92 18.24 3.88
C LEU A 44 -1.28 19.37 4.70
N TYR A 45 -1.98 19.89 5.70
CA TYR A 45 -1.41 20.88 6.62
C TYR A 45 -0.23 20.34 7.44
N ASP A 46 -0.30 19.09 7.89
CA ASP A 46 0.79 18.44 8.60
C ASP A 46 2.03 18.28 7.70
N PHE A 47 1.81 17.92 6.42
CA PHE A 47 2.88 17.82 5.43
C PHE A 47 3.56 19.17 5.20
N ILE A 48 2.78 20.22 4.91
CA ILE A 48 3.32 21.59 4.73
C ILE A 48 4.08 22.04 5.98
N LYS A 49 3.49 21.85 7.16
CA LYS A 49 4.11 22.20 8.44
C LYS A 49 5.46 21.52 8.64
N LEU A 50 5.56 20.22 8.33
CA LEU A 50 6.81 19.48 8.46
C LEU A 50 7.85 19.93 7.44
N PHE A 51 7.44 20.28 6.23
CA PHE A 51 8.33 20.85 5.21
C PHE A 51 8.88 22.23 5.59
N SER A 52 8.11 23.04 6.33
CA SER A 52 8.57 24.33 6.86
C SER A 52 9.53 24.21 8.05
N LYS A 53 9.71 23.02 8.63
CA LYS A 53 10.62 22.83 9.76
C LYS A 53 12.07 22.68 9.30
N GLU A 54 12.98 23.00 10.22
CA GLU A 54 14.41 22.82 10.03
C GLU A 54 14.81 21.35 9.82
N ARG A 55 15.86 21.17 9.02
CA ARG A 55 16.46 19.86 8.74
C ARG A 55 17.56 19.61 9.76
N ILE A 56 17.32 18.65 10.66
CA ILE A 56 18.29 18.23 11.67
C ILE A 56 18.85 16.88 11.21
N VAL A 57 20.17 16.80 11.09
CA VAL A 57 20.89 15.55 10.79
C VAL A 57 21.81 15.27 11.98
N PRO A 58 21.69 14.12 12.66
CA PRO A 58 22.54 13.81 13.79
C PRO A 58 23.98 13.53 13.34
N THR A 59 24.95 13.84 14.19
CA THR A 59 26.39 13.67 13.89
C THR A 59 26.80 12.21 13.72
N THR A 60 26.04 11.28 14.31
CA THR A 60 26.25 9.83 14.20
C THR A 60 25.73 9.24 12.89
N ALA A 61 24.91 9.98 12.14
CA ALA A 61 24.33 9.47 10.90
C ALA A 61 25.23 9.70 9.69
N SER A 62 25.20 8.76 8.76
CA SER A 62 25.80 8.95 7.44
C SER A 62 24.97 9.96 6.64
N LEU A 63 25.53 11.14 6.39
CA LEU A 63 24.85 12.27 5.74
C LEU A 63 24.23 11.88 4.38
N ALA A 64 24.98 11.17 3.54
CA ALA A 64 24.52 10.78 2.20
C ALA A 64 23.26 9.91 2.27
N ILE A 65 23.29 8.84 3.06
CA ILE A 65 22.18 7.87 3.15
C ILE A 65 20.97 8.52 3.83
N PHE A 66 21.18 9.26 4.91
CA PHE A 66 20.11 9.88 5.68
C PHE A 66 19.32 10.94 4.89
N THR A 67 19.99 11.64 3.96
CA THR A 67 19.37 12.71 3.16
C THR A 67 18.74 12.19 1.86
N VAL A 68 19.32 11.16 1.25
CA VAL A 68 18.90 10.64 -0.07
C VAL A 68 17.78 9.62 0.02
N LEU A 69 17.72 8.82 1.09
CA LEU A 69 16.68 7.77 1.20
C LEU A 69 15.23 8.28 1.31
N PRO A 70 14.91 9.33 2.11
CA PRO A 70 13.54 9.82 2.21
C PRO A 70 12.89 10.22 0.88
N PRO A 71 13.53 11.02 0.00
CA PRO A 71 12.93 11.37 -1.29
C PRO A 71 12.82 10.19 -2.24
N ILE A 72 13.75 9.23 -2.23
CA ILE A 72 13.65 8.02 -3.06
C ILE A 72 12.49 7.14 -2.58
N ALA A 73 12.29 6.97 -1.28
CA ALA A 73 11.18 6.19 -0.74
C ALA A 73 9.82 6.81 -1.13
N ALA A 74 9.69 8.12 -1.00
CA ALA A 74 8.52 8.86 -1.44
C ALA A 74 8.30 8.71 -2.95
N ALA A 75 9.34 8.91 -3.77
CA ALA A 75 9.25 8.76 -5.21
C ALA A 75 8.84 7.34 -5.63
N ALA A 76 9.43 6.29 -5.05
CA ALA A 76 9.10 4.90 -5.36
C ALA A 76 7.62 4.59 -5.09
N SER A 77 7.13 4.96 -3.90
CA SER A 77 5.73 4.71 -3.51
C SER A 77 4.71 5.51 -4.35
N ILE A 78 5.02 6.76 -4.70
CA ILE A 78 4.15 7.57 -5.57
C ILE A 78 4.17 7.00 -6.98
N LEU A 79 5.34 6.59 -7.47
CA LEU A 79 5.48 6.01 -8.80
C LEU A 79 4.68 4.70 -8.93
N SER A 80 4.69 3.84 -7.91
CA SER A 80 3.84 2.65 -7.89
C SER A 80 2.35 2.98 -7.98
N ALA A 81 1.87 4.00 -7.28
CA ALA A 81 0.47 4.42 -7.35
C ALA A 81 0.13 5.12 -8.66
N SER A 82 1.06 5.89 -9.23
CA SER A 82 0.83 6.58 -10.49
C SER A 82 0.76 5.61 -11.66
N ILE A 83 1.51 4.51 -11.65
CA ILE A 83 1.39 3.44 -12.67
C ILE A 83 -0.03 2.87 -12.67
N LEU A 84 -0.57 2.53 -11.49
CA LEU A 84 -1.92 1.98 -11.34
C LEU A 84 -3.00 2.98 -11.77
N LEU A 85 -2.87 4.23 -11.32
CA LEU A 85 -3.85 5.28 -11.59
C LEU A 85 -3.84 5.70 -13.06
N ALA A 86 -2.66 5.81 -13.68
CA ALA A 86 -2.53 6.12 -15.09
C ALA A 86 -3.14 5.01 -15.97
N SER A 87 -2.93 3.75 -15.60
CA SER A 87 -3.55 2.64 -16.33
C SER A 87 -5.08 2.65 -16.25
N LEU A 88 -5.65 3.06 -15.11
CA LEU A 88 -7.11 3.24 -14.96
C LEU A 88 -7.65 4.46 -15.72
N LEU A 89 -6.90 5.56 -15.79
CA LEU A 89 -7.31 6.82 -16.44
C LEU A 89 -7.24 6.75 -17.96
N PHE A 90 -6.13 6.23 -18.48
CA PHE A 90 -5.79 6.35 -19.89
C PHE A 90 -5.95 5.02 -20.64
N GLY A 91 -6.22 3.92 -19.94
CA GLY A 91 -6.44 2.61 -20.58
C GLY A 91 -5.20 2.05 -21.29
N VAL A 92 -4.03 2.63 -21.04
CA VAL A 92 -2.74 2.17 -21.57
C VAL A 92 -2.01 1.39 -20.49
N SER A 93 -1.34 0.30 -20.86
CA SER A 93 -0.33 -0.34 -20.00
C SER A 93 0.83 0.64 -19.85
N ALA A 94 0.73 1.55 -18.88
CA ALA A 94 1.73 2.57 -18.61
C ALA A 94 3.01 1.94 -18.03
N GLY A 95 3.76 1.22 -18.86
CA GLY A 95 5.16 0.82 -18.66
C GLY A 95 5.49 -0.03 -17.44
N GLY A 96 4.52 -0.60 -16.73
CA GLY A 96 4.78 -1.36 -15.50
C GLY A 96 3.84 -2.56 -15.34
N ASP A 97 4.44 -3.74 -15.27
CA ASP A 97 3.75 -4.98 -14.90
C ASP A 97 3.42 -5.00 -13.40
N LEU A 98 2.57 -5.94 -12.98
CA LEU A 98 2.26 -6.17 -11.57
C LEU A 98 3.52 -6.34 -10.71
N ILE A 99 4.54 -6.99 -11.27
CA ILE A 99 5.83 -7.21 -10.62
C ILE A 99 6.55 -5.88 -10.34
N VAL A 100 6.51 -4.94 -11.29
CA VAL A 100 7.16 -3.62 -11.13
C VAL A 100 6.50 -2.84 -9.99
N VAL A 101 5.17 -2.82 -9.95
CA VAL A 101 4.42 -2.14 -8.89
C VAL A 101 4.77 -2.73 -7.52
N LEU A 102 4.86 -4.06 -7.41
CA LEU A 102 5.21 -4.72 -6.15
C LEU A 102 6.64 -4.41 -5.70
N TYR A 103 7.60 -4.47 -6.61
CA TYR A 103 8.97 -4.14 -6.27
C TYR A 103 9.13 -2.69 -5.83
N LEU A 104 8.37 -1.74 -6.41
CA LEU A 104 8.40 -0.35 -5.97
C LEU A 104 7.83 -0.17 -4.56
N VAL A 105 6.76 -0.87 -4.22
CA VAL A 105 6.18 -0.88 -2.86
C VAL A 105 7.16 -1.51 -1.86
N ALA A 106 7.73 -2.67 -2.21
CA ALA A 106 8.75 -3.34 -1.39
C ALA A 106 9.98 -2.45 -1.21
N MET A 107 10.47 -1.83 -2.30
CA MET A 107 11.59 -0.90 -2.29
C MET A 107 11.34 0.28 -1.34
N SER A 108 10.16 0.91 -1.38
CA SER A 108 9.78 1.96 -0.42
C SER A 108 9.95 1.49 1.03
N SER A 109 9.47 0.29 1.36
CA SER A 109 9.57 -0.26 2.71
C SER A 109 11.02 -0.57 3.14
N VAL A 110 11.85 -1.07 2.21
CA VAL A 110 13.29 -1.32 2.42
C VAL A 110 14.04 0.00 2.63
N LEU A 111 13.73 1.04 1.87
CA LEU A 111 14.38 2.35 2.01
C LEU A 111 14.06 2.99 3.38
N VAL A 112 12.84 2.85 3.89
CA VAL A 112 12.50 3.29 5.27
C VAL A 112 13.34 2.53 6.30
N MET A 113 13.46 1.22 6.10
CA MET A 113 14.22 0.35 6.99
C MET A 113 15.72 0.75 7.00
N VAL A 114 16.36 0.83 5.83
CA VAL A 114 17.77 1.26 5.69
C VAL A 114 17.96 2.68 6.25
N GLY A 115 17.01 3.58 6.03
CA GLY A 115 17.03 4.93 6.60
C GLY A 115 17.07 4.92 8.12
N GLY A 116 16.34 4.02 8.77
CA GLY A 116 16.42 3.84 10.22
C GLY A 116 17.79 3.36 10.69
N SER A 117 18.42 2.46 9.94
CA SER A 117 19.75 1.93 10.28
C SER A 117 20.86 2.98 10.15
N SER A 118 20.73 3.93 9.21
CA SER A 118 21.74 4.97 8.97
C SER A 118 21.77 6.07 10.03
N SER A 119 20.85 6.04 10.99
CA SER A 119 20.70 7.08 12.02
C SER A 119 21.74 6.98 13.15
N GLY A 120 22.39 5.82 13.32
CA GLY A 120 23.36 5.56 14.39
C GLY A 120 22.74 5.36 15.78
N ASN A 121 21.40 5.36 15.89
CA ASN A 121 20.69 5.11 17.15
C ASN A 121 20.38 3.61 17.33
N PRO A 122 20.66 2.99 18.49
CA PRO A 122 20.33 1.60 18.76
C PRO A 122 18.84 1.27 18.55
N TYR A 123 17.92 2.20 18.86
CA TYR A 123 16.48 1.99 18.64
C TYR A 123 16.12 1.91 17.15
N GLY A 124 16.84 2.67 16.30
CA GLY A 124 16.71 2.59 14.84
C GLY A 124 17.14 1.23 14.31
N ALA A 125 18.24 0.67 14.82
CA ALA A 125 18.73 -0.65 14.44
C ALA A 125 17.79 -1.80 14.90
N ILE A 126 17.21 -1.70 16.10
CA ILE A 126 16.20 -2.66 16.56
C ILE A 126 14.95 -2.56 15.68
N GLY A 127 14.49 -1.35 15.37
CA GLY A 127 13.39 -1.10 14.45
C GLY A 127 13.62 -1.68 13.05
N TYR A 128 14.84 -1.55 12.52
CA TYR A 128 15.29 -2.18 11.28
C TYR A 128 15.09 -3.71 11.31
N SER A 129 15.65 -4.38 12.33
CA SER A 129 15.61 -5.86 12.42
C SER A 129 14.18 -6.40 12.49
N ARG A 130 13.31 -5.68 13.21
CA ARG A 130 11.90 -6.02 13.35
C ARG A 130 11.11 -5.80 12.06
N LYS A 131 11.37 -4.68 11.38
CA LYS A 131 10.76 -4.39 10.08
C LYS A 131 11.16 -5.42 9.03
N MET A 132 12.44 -5.81 8.99
CA MET A 132 12.95 -6.87 8.10
C MET A 132 12.22 -8.20 8.34
N SER A 133 12.08 -8.60 9.60
CA SER A 133 11.40 -9.85 9.96
C SER A 133 9.94 -9.85 9.52
N MET A 134 9.24 -8.72 9.65
CA MET A 134 7.85 -8.58 9.21
C MET A 134 7.72 -8.53 7.70
N LEU A 135 8.62 -7.80 7.02
CA LEU A 135 8.66 -7.69 5.57
C LEU A 135 8.72 -9.07 4.92
N ILE A 136 9.67 -9.91 5.35
CA ILE A 136 9.79 -11.30 4.86
C ILE A 136 8.51 -12.11 5.11
N ALA A 137 7.85 -11.89 6.26
CA ALA A 137 6.68 -12.67 6.65
C ALA A 137 5.44 -12.40 5.79
N TYR A 138 5.19 -11.14 5.40
CA TYR A 138 4.01 -10.80 4.59
C TYR A 138 4.29 -10.73 3.08
N GLU A 139 5.54 -10.52 2.66
CA GLU A 139 5.86 -10.36 1.23
C GLU A 139 5.66 -11.66 0.45
N VAL A 140 6.06 -12.81 1.01
CA VAL A 140 5.86 -14.12 0.40
C VAL A 140 4.37 -14.44 0.13
N PRO A 141 3.45 -14.38 1.11
CA PRO A 141 2.03 -14.62 0.85
C PRO A 141 1.41 -13.57 -0.08
N LEU A 142 1.88 -12.32 -0.02
CA LEU A 142 1.40 -11.26 -0.91
C LEU A 142 1.78 -11.54 -2.37
N LEU A 143 3.03 -11.94 -2.64
CA LEU A 143 3.48 -12.35 -3.98
C LEU A 143 2.70 -13.56 -4.50
N LEU A 144 2.50 -14.59 -3.66
CA LEU A 144 1.74 -15.78 -4.04
C LEU A 144 0.28 -15.46 -4.39
N SER A 145 -0.35 -14.55 -3.64
CA SER A 145 -1.72 -14.12 -3.94
C SER A 145 -1.83 -13.43 -5.30
N ILE A 146 -0.85 -12.61 -5.69
CA ILE A 146 -0.85 -11.96 -7.01
C ILE A 146 -0.47 -12.94 -8.12
N LEU A 147 0.45 -13.85 -7.84
CA LEU A 147 0.79 -14.93 -8.76
C LEU A 147 -0.45 -15.78 -9.10
N SER A 148 -1.30 -16.08 -8.12
CA SER A 148 -2.55 -16.81 -8.37
C SER A 148 -3.48 -16.08 -9.36
N VAL A 149 -3.56 -14.75 -9.28
CA VAL A 149 -4.33 -13.93 -10.24
C VAL A 149 -3.69 -13.97 -11.62
N SER A 150 -2.36 -13.83 -11.69
CA SER A 150 -1.63 -13.88 -12.97
C SER A 150 -1.77 -15.23 -13.67
N LEU A 151 -1.73 -16.35 -12.93
CA LEU A 151 -1.97 -17.69 -13.48
C LEU A 151 -3.37 -17.84 -14.06
N LYS A 152 -4.38 -17.22 -13.44
CA LYS A 152 -5.76 -17.28 -13.94
C LYS A 152 -5.95 -16.46 -15.22
N VAL A 153 -5.32 -15.29 -15.27
CA VAL A 153 -5.40 -14.34 -16.39
C VAL A 153 -4.45 -14.72 -17.53
N ASN A 154 -3.44 -15.57 -17.26
CA ASN A 154 -2.32 -15.89 -18.16
C ASN A 154 -1.55 -14.65 -18.64
N SER A 155 -1.51 -13.60 -17.82
CA SER A 155 -0.75 -12.38 -18.09
C SER A 155 -0.26 -11.74 -16.79
N LEU A 156 0.86 -11.00 -16.91
CA LEU A 156 1.43 -10.19 -15.83
C LEU A 156 1.06 -8.70 -15.96
N SER A 157 0.42 -8.35 -17.08
CA SER A 157 -0.04 -6.99 -17.34
C SER A 157 -1.22 -6.68 -16.42
N TYR A 158 -1.11 -5.56 -15.70
CA TYR A 158 -2.19 -5.04 -14.87
C TYR A 158 -3.47 -4.75 -15.67
N TYR A 159 -3.32 -4.27 -16.91
CA TYR A 159 -4.45 -3.98 -17.79
C TYR A 159 -5.22 -5.26 -18.18
N ASP A 160 -4.51 -6.37 -18.41
CA ASP A 160 -5.15 -7.64 -18.80
C ASP A 160 -5.99 -8.23 -17.64
N VAL A 161 -5.57 -8.00 -16.39
CA VAL A 161 -6.37 -8.39 -15.23
C VAL A 161 -7.68 -7.60 -15.15
N ILE A 162 -7.68 -6.33 -15.56
CA ILE A 162 -8.89 -5.51 -15.61
C ILE A 162 -9.77 -5.96 -16.79
N SER A 163 -9.18 -6.17 -17.97
CA SER A 163 -9.92 -6.55 -19.18
C SER A 163 -10.61 -7.91 -19.02
N THR A 164 -9.95 -8.89 -18.38
CA THR A 164 -10.56 -10.18 -18.07
C THR A 164 -11.74 -10.09 -17.10
N GLN A 165 -11.69 -9.19 -16.12
CA GLN A 165 -12.83 -8.93 -15.22
C GLN A 165 -14.01 -8.29 -15.95
N ILE A 166 -13.74 -7.38 -16.89
CA ILE A 166 -14.76 -6.80 -17.77
C ILE A 166 -15.41 -7.88 -18.65
N MET A 167 -14.60 -8.75 -19.27
CA MET A 167 -15.11 -9.85 -20.12
C MET A 167 -15.95 -10.85 -19.32
N THR A 168 -15.53 -11.19 -18.10
CA THR A 168 -16.23 -12.13 -17.22
C THR A 168 -17.54 -11.55 -16.67
N LYS A 169 -17.75 -10.24 -16.80
CA LYS A 169 -18.92 -9.49 -16.27
C LYS A 169 -19.17 -9.70 -14.78
N SER A 170 -18.17 -10.20 -14.05
CA SER A 170 -18.20 -10.46 -12.61
C SER A 170 -16.85 -10.09 -12.01
N MET A 171 -16.86 -9.70 -10.74
CA MET A 171 -15.64 -9.49 -9.96
C MET A 171 -14.88 -10.81 -9.85
N LEU A 172 -13.56 -10.79 -10.06
CA LEU A 172 -12.75 -12.01 -10.09
C LEU A 172 -12.91 -12.86 -8.82
N ALA A 173 -12.95 -12.18 -7.65
CA ALA A 173 -13.13 -12.82 -6.35
C ALA A 173 -14.51 -13.47 -6.16
N LEU A 174 -15.56 -12.99 -6.84
CA LEU A 174 -16.88 -13.66 -6.82
C LEU A 174 -17.04 -14.70 -7.92
N ALA A 175 -16.31 -14.54 -9.03
CA ALA A 175 -16.37 -15.46 -10.16
C ALA A 175 -15.72 -16.81 -9.85
N PHE A 176 -14.62 -16.80 -9.09
CA PHE A 176 -13.85 -18.01 -8.79
C PHE A 176 -13.56 -18.12 -7.29
N PRO A 177 -13.85 -19.28 -6.66
CA PRO A 177 -13.54 -19.51 -5.25
C PRO A 177 -12.03 -19.44 -4.98
N SER A 178 -11.17 -19.85 -5.93
CA SER A 178 -9.72 -19.70 -5.83
C SER A 178 -9.29 -18.24 -5.62
N MET A 179 -9.94 -17.32 -6.33
CA MET A 179 -9.67 -15.88 -6.29
C MET A 179 -10.21 -15.22 -5.02
N ALA A 180 -11.31 -15.74 -4.45
CA ALA A 180 -11.77 -15.31 -3.12
C ALA A 180 -10.73 -15.64 -2.04
N ILE A 181 -10.13 -16.83 -2.11
CA ILE A 181 -9.07 -17.27 -1.19
C ILE A 181 -7.81 -16.39 -1.42
N ALA A 182 -7.42 -16.15 -2.67
CA ALA A 182 -6.33 -15.23 -2.98
C ALA A 182 -6.57 -13.81 -2.42
N ALA A 183 -7.77 -13.27 -2.62
CA ALA A 183 -8.16 -11.95 -2.14
C ALA A 183 -8.08 -11.85 -0.62
N THR A 184 -8.57 -12.87 0.09
CA THR A 184 -8.50 -12.90 1.56
C THR A 184 -7.06 -13.00 2.07
N ALA A 185 -6.20 -13.83 1.45
CA ALA A 185 -4.76 -13.84 1.76
C ALA A 185 -4.12 -12.47 1.55
N PHE A 186 -4.40 -11.82 0.41
CA PHE A 186 -3.88 -10.49 0.10
C PHE A 186 -4.32 -9.46 1.14
N LEU A 187 -5.62 -9.38 1.45
CA LEU A 187 -6.20 -8.44 2.40
C LEU A 187 -5.68 -8.63 3.84
N ILE A 188 -5.35 -9.86 4.24
CA ILE A 188 -4.73 -10.15 5.55
C ILE A 188 -3.28 -9.60 5.62
N CYS A 189 -2.59 -9.48 4.48
CA CYS A 189 -1.22 -8.97 4.40
C CYS A 189 -1.13 -7.43 4.39
N VAL A 190 -2.14 -6.74 3.85
CA VAL A 190 -2.18 -5.26 3.78
C VAL A 190 -1.91 -4.56 5.12
N PRO A 191 -2.50 -4.96 6.27
CA PRO A 191 -2.25 -4.32 7.56
C PRO A 191 -0.79 -4.35 8.01
N ALA A 192 -0.06 -5.45 7.74
CA ALA A 192 1.37 -5.55 8.08
C ALA A 192 2.24 -4.72 7.15
N ALA A 193 1.94 -4.72 5.85
CA ALA A 193 2.63 -3.87 4.89
C ALA A 193 2.43 -2.37 5.19
N ALA A 194 1.26 -2.01 5.74
CA ALA A 194 0.94 -0.66 6.17
C ALA A 194 1.57 -0.24 7.51
N ASP A 195 2.31 -1.12 8.19
CA ASP A 195 2.82 -0.92 9.56
C ASP A 195 1.70 -0.35 10.49
N ALA A 196 0.48 -0.90 10.37
CA ALA A 196 -0.69 -0.47 11.12
C ALA A 196 -0.95 -1.41 12.30
N VAL A 197 -1.47 -0.87 13.41
CA VAL A 197 -1.94 -1.69 14.55
C VAL A 197 -2.95 -2.72 14.02
N PRO A 198 -2.82 -4.02 14.35
CA PRO A 198 -2.01 -4.62 15.42
C PRO A 198 -0.57 -5.03 15.06
N PHE A 199 -0.12 -4.76 13.84
CA PHE A 199 1.19 -5.17 13.29
C PHE A 199 2.22 -4.03 13.22
N ASP A 200 2.04 -2.96 14.00
CA ASP A 200 2.93 -1.79 14.12
C ASP A 200 4.22 -2.09 14.91
N ILE A 201 4.89 -3.19 14.59
CA ILE A 201 6.02 -3.74 15.35
C ILE A 201 7.31 -2.95 15.11
N SER A 202 7.46 -2.38 13.92
CA SER A 202 8.62 -1.61 13.47
C SER A 202 8.65 -0.20 14.08
N GLU A 203 7.50 0.44 14.30
CA GLU A 203 7.39 1.80 14.87
C GLU A 203 7.03 1.80 16.36
N ALA A 204 6.39 0.72 16.84
CA ALA A 204 6.21 0.31 18.23
C ALA A 204 6.55 1.38 19.30
N LYS A 205 5.66 2.36 19.48
CA LYS A 205 5.94 3.54 20.31
C LYS A 205 6.21 3.22 21.78
N THR A 206 5.66 2.12 22.27
CA THR A 206 5.81 1.68 23.66
C THR A 206 7.14 0.97 23.94
N GLU A 207 7.84 0.47 22.92
CA GLU A 207 9.07 -0.32 23.09
C GLU A 207 10.29 0.36 22.49
N ILE A 208 10.14 0.96 21.32
CA ILE A 208 11.23 1.56 20.53
C ILE A 208 10.89 2.99 20.10
N VAL A 209 9.96 3.67 20.78
CA VAL A 209 9.57 5.09 20.61
C VAL A 209 8.99 5.45 19.23
N TYR A 210 9.77 5.28 18.16
CA TYR A 210 9.35 5.45 16.77
C TYR A 210 10.17 4.61 15.77
N GLY A 211 11.01 3.69 16.29
CA GLY A 211 11.86 2.77 15.53
C GLY A 211 12.71 3.45 14.43
N PRO A 212 12.57 3.05 13.15
CA PRO A 212 13.34 3.62 12.04
C PRO A 212 13.19 5.13 11.86
N LEU A 213 12.09 5.72 12.36
CA LEU A 213 11.74 7.11 12.10
C LEU A 213 12.14 8.06 13.24
N ILE A 214 12.76 7.58 14.32
CA ILE A 214 13.06 8.37 15.54
C ILE A 214 13.89 9.62 15.23
N GLU A 215 14.99 9.45 14.50
CA GLU A 215 15.94 10.54 14.24
C GLU A 215 15.50 11.45 13.08
N TYR A 216 14.47 11.05 12.33
CA TYR A 216 14.01 11.84 11.19
C TYR A 216 13.11 12.99 11.66
N GLY A 217 13.52 14.22 11.30
CA GLY A 217 12.78 15.45 11.56
C GLY A 217 12.37 16.18 10.28
N GLY A 218 11.52 17.20 10.45
CA GLY A 218 11.13 18.15 9.41
C GLY A 218 10.73 17.50 8.07
N PRO A 219 11.32 17.92 6.92
CA PRO A 219 10.91 17.46 5.60
C PRO A 219 11.21 15.97 5.35
N PHE A 220 12.26 15.40 5.95
CA PHE A 220 12.57 13.98 5.76
C PHE A 220 11.52 13.07 6.39
N LEU A 221 11.02 13.44 7.57
CA LEU A 221 9.89 12.73 8.19
C LEU A 221 8.59 12.92 7.40
N ALA A 222 8.37 14.09 6.79
CA ALA A 222 7.23 14.30 5.89
C ALA A 222 7.27 13.37 4.68
N LEU A 223 8.44 13.20 4.06
CA LEU A 223 8.64 12.31 2.91
C LEU A 223 8.42 10.84 3.28
N PHE A 224 8.89 10.37 4.44
CA PHE A 224 8.61 9.00 4.88
C PHE A 224 7.13 8.77 5.21
N LYS A 225 6.45 9.77 5.80
CA LYS A 225 5.00 9.69 6.02
C LYS A 225 4.22 9.63 4.72
N LEU A 226 4.63 10.44 3.75
CA LEU A 226 4.07 10.40 2.39
C LEU A 226 4.33 9.04 1.73
N ALA A 227 5.53 8.48 1.90
CA ALA A 227 5.86 7.18 1.36
C ALA A 227 4.96 6.08 1.93
N LYS A 228 4.68 6.13 3.24
CA LYS A 228 3.74 5.23 3.91
C LYS A 228 2.31 5.41 3.42
N SER A 229 1.80 6.63 3.30
CA SER A 229 0.43 6.87 2.80
C SER A 229 0.25 6.46 1.35
N ALA A 230 1.23 6.73 0.49
CA ALA A 230 1.20 6.32 -0.91
C ALA A 230 1.30 4.80 -1.06
N SER A 231 2.16 4.12 -0.28
CA SER A 231 2.25 2.66 -0.28
C SER A 231 0.93 2.02 0.19
N ASN A 232 0.28 2.57 1.22
CA ASN A 232 -1.03 2.09 1.65
C ASN A 232 -2.09 2.25 0.55
N LEU A 233 -2.08 3.39 -0.15
CA LEU A 233 -2.96 3.63 -1.29
C LEU A 233 -2.70 2.63 -2.42
N THR A 234 -1.45 2.30 -2.73
CA THR A 234 -1.13 1.29 -3.76
C THR A 234 -1.70 -0.08 -3.43
N LEU A 235 -1.55 -0.53 -2.19
CA LEU A 235 -2.00 -1.85 -1.78
C LEU A 235 -3.52 -1.95 -1.79
N THR A 236 -4.23 -0.90 -1.37
CA THR A 236 -5.69 -0.89 -1.40
C THR A 236 -6.25 -0.71 -2.81
N LEU A 237 -5.56 0.03 -3.69
CA LEU A 237 -5.87 0.06 -5.11
C LEU A 237 -5.64 -1.29 -5.78
N LEU A 238 -4.54 -1.98 -5.48
CA LEU A 238 -4.29 -3.34 -5.98
C LEU A 238 -5.39 -4.31 -5.52
N ALA A 239 -5.82 -4.26 -4.26
CA ALA A 239 -6.95 -5.06 -3.80
C ALA A 239 -8.22 -4.78 -4.61
N ALA A 240 -8.55 -3.50 -4.81
CA ALA A 240 -9.75 -3.09 -5.53
C ALA A 240 -9.74 -3.53 -7.00
N THR A 241 -8.58 -3.53 -7.64
CA THR A 241 -8.43 -3.71 -9.09
C THR A 241 -8.15 -5.15 -9.48
N LEU A 242 -7.38 -5.90 -8.68
CA LEU A 242 -7.09 -7.30 -8.94
C LEU A 242 -8.26 -8.23 -8.64
N PHE A 243 -9.05 -7.93 -7.61
CA PHE A 243 -10.05 -8.87 -7.09
C PHE A 243 -11.50 -8.40 -7.26
N PHE A 244 -11.74 -7.08 -7.15
CA PHE A 244 -13.07 -6.50 -7.00
C PHE A 244 -13.38 -5.43 -8.04
N TYR A 245 -12.75 -5.46 -9.21
CA TYR A 245 -12.99 -4.44 -10.22
C TYR A 245 -14.45 -4.54 -10.70
N PRO A 246 -15.25 -3.46 -10.60
CA PRO A 246 -16.66 -3.52 -10.97
C PRO A 246 -16.82 -3.57 -12.50
N PRO A 247 -17.36 -4.65 -13.07
CA PRO A 247 -17.49 -4.80 -14.52
C PRO A 247 -18.62 -3.95 -15.11
N VAL A 248 -19.50 -3.40 -14.26
CA VAL A 248 -20.75 -2.71 -14.65
C VAL A 248 -20.48 -1.40 -15.40
N VAL A 249 -19.26 -0.85 -15.28
CA VAL A 249 -18.92 0.45 -15.87
C VAL A 249 -18.52 0.36 -17.36
N PHE A 250 -18.37 -0.83 -17.94
CA PHE A 250 -17.99 -1.00 -19.37
C PHE A 250 -19.05 -1.74 -20.19
N ARG A 251 -20.34 -1.42 -20.00
CA ARG A 251 -21.44 -1.93 -20.83
C ARG A 251 -21.70 -1.13 -22.12
N GLY A 252 -20.85 -0.15 -22.45
CA GLY A 252 -20.97 0.66 -23.66
C GLY A 252 -19.62 1.28 -24.06
N ASP A 253 -19.59 1.91 -25.24
CA ASP A 253 -18.40 2.56 -25.82
C ASP A 253 -17.64 3.41 -24.80
N PRO A 254 -16.29 3.47 -24.87
CA PRO A 254 -15.47 4.20 -23.90
C PRO A 254 -15.71 5.71 -24.02
N SER A 255 -16.76 6.21 -23.37
CA SER A 255 -16.96 7.63 -23.14
C SER A 255 -16.14 8.07 -21.93
N PHE A 256 -15.73 9.34 -21.93
CA PHE A 256 -15.01 9.97 -20.82
C PHE A 256 -15.78 9.88 -19.49
N GLU A 257 -17.11 9.82 -19.53
CA GLU A 257 -17.95 9.69 -18.34
C GLU A 257 -17.86 8.30 -17.71
N LEU A 258 -17.76 7.25 -18.52
CA LEU A 258 -17.63 5.86 -18.05
C LEU A 258 -16.26 5.63 -17.41
N THR A 259 -15.18 6.16 -17.99
CA THR A 259 -13.83 6.04 -17.38
C THR A 259 -13.74 6.79 -16.06
N ALA A 260 -14.34 7.99 -15.96
CA ALA A 260 -14.43 8.74 -14.71
C ALA A 260 -15.22 7.98 -13.63
N LEU A 261 -16.35 7.35 -14.00
CA LEU A 261 -17.13 6.53 -13.08
C LEU A 261 -16.36 5.29 -12.62
N ALA A 262 -15.57 4.66 -13.50
CA ALA A 262 -14.76 3.48 -13.18
C ALA A 262 -13.67 3.83 -12.16
N LEU A 263 -13.04 4.99 -12.33
CA LEU A 263 -12.07 5.52 -11.36
C LEU A 263 -12.69 5.82 -10.01
N ILE A 264 -13.84 6.51 -9.99
CA ILE A 264 -14.52 6.86 -8.74
C ILE A 264 -14.91 5.59 -7.98
N THR A 265 -15.50 4.60 -8.68
CA THR A 265 -15.87 3.32 -8.06
C THR A 265 -14.66 2.56 -7.56
N CYS A 266 -13.55 2.53 -8.31
CA CYS A 266 -12.30 1.94 -7.87
C CYS A 266 -11.72 2.62 -6.62
N LEU A 267 -11.73 3.96 -6.57
CA LEU A 267 -11.28 4.72 -5.41
C LEU A 267 -12.18 4.49 -4.19
N VAL A 268 -13.49 4.36 -4.38
CA VAL A 268 -14.43 3.99 -3.31
C VAL A 268 -14.12 2.60 -2.77
N PHE A 269 -13.89 1.60 -3.64
CA PHE A 269 -13.46 0.27 -3.20
C PHE A 269 -12.12 0.30 -2.47
N ALA A 270 -11.13 1.04 -2.97
CA ALA A 270 -9.86 1.22 -2.29
C ALA A 270 -10.03 1.86 -0.90
N LEU A 271 -10.96 2.80 -0.74
CA LEU A 271 -11.30 3.40 0.55
C LEU A 271 -11.97 2.37 1.47
N ILE A 272 -12.90 1.56 0.96
CA ILE A 272 -13.52 0.47 1.72
C ILE A 272 -12.46 -0.53 2.19
N PHE A 273 -11.53 -0.94 1.33
CA PHE A 273 -10.44 -1.84 1.71
C PHE A 273 -9.48 -1.21 2.69
N TRP A 274 -9.14 0.07 2.53
CA TRP A 274 -8.38 0.81 3.53
C TRP A 274 -9.09 0.77 4.89
N PHE A 275 -10.39 1.07 4.90
CA PHE A 275 -11.19 1.05 6.12
C PHE A 275 -11.21 -0.34 6.77
N LEU A 276 -11.48 -1.39 5.99
CA LEU A 276 -11.58 -2.77 6.49
C LEU A 276 -10.25 -3.36 6.95
N THR A 277 -9.14 -3.08 6.26
CA THR A 277 -7.83 -3.68 6.53
C THR A 277 -6.97 -2.82 7.45
N ILE A 278 -7.06 -1.50 7.39
CA ILE A 278 -6.19 -0.61 8.17
C ILE A 278 -6.97 -0.02 9.35
N THR A 279 -8.08 0.69 9.10
CA THR A 279 -8.78 1.45 10.14
C THR A 279 -9.44 0.54 11.17
N VAL A 280 -10.18 -0.47 10.72
CA VAL A 280 -10.93 -1.39 11.59
C VAL A 280 -9.98 -2.18 12.49
N PRO A 281 -8.93 -2.87 11.99
CA PRO A 281 -8.05 -3.64 12.84
C PRO A 281 -7.31 -2.77 13.86
N ARG A 282 -6.95 -1.55 13.46
CA ARG A 282 -6.31 -0.54 14.33
C ARG A 282 -7.18 -0.08 15.50
N THR A 283 -8.51 -0.15 15.36
CA THR A 283 -9.45 0.25 16.42
C THR A 283 -9.87 -0.89 17.34
N ILE A 284 -9.98 -2.10 16.79
CA ILE A 284 -10.56 -3.25 17.51
C ILE A 284 -9.49 -4.11 18.19
N PHE A 285 -8.35 -4.34 17.52
CA PHE A 285 -7.36 -5.29 18.01
C PHE A 285 -6.28 -4.63 18.86
N ALA A 286 -5.79 -5.39 19.84
CA ALA A 286 -4.58 -5.06 20.57
C ALA A 286 -3.33 -5.42 19.75
N ARG A 287 -2.23 -4.72 20.04
CA ARG A 287 -0.95 -4.89 19.35
C ARG A 287 -0.34 -6.28 19.58
N PHE A 288 0.19 -6.89 18.52
CA PHE A 288 0.90 -8.17 18.59
C PHE A 288 2.37 -8.02 18.95
N LYS A 289 2.91 -9.04 19.62
CA LYS A 289 4.36 -9.22 19.77
C LYS A 289 4.98 -9.71 18.46
N VAL A 290 6.27 -9.41 18.26
CA VAL A 290 7.02 -9.78 17.04
C VAL A 290 6.82 -11.25 16.64
N GLY A 291 7.07 -12.17 17.57
CA GLY A 291 6.95 -13.60 17.29
C GLY A 291 5.53 -14.09 17.04
N GLN A 292 4.51 -13.41 17.59
CA GLN A 292 3.10 -13.76 17.36
C GLN A 292 2.65 -13.33 15.97
N ALA A 293 3.03 -12.11 15.55
CA ALA A 293 2.73 -11.61 14.22
C ALA A 293 3.41 -12.43 13.12
N PHE A 294 4.68 -12.78 13.31
CA PHE A 294 5.39 -13.65 12.35
C PHE A 294 4.70 -15.01 12.19
N LYS A 295 4.35 -15.65 13.32
CA LYS A 295 3.61 -16.93 13.32
C LYS A 295 2.24 -16.79 12.66
N PHE A 296 1.54 -15.68 12.86
CA PHE A 296 0.24 -15.43 12.23
C PHE A 296 0.34 -15.44 10.69
N TYR A 297 1.31 -14.73 10.11
CA TYR A 297 1.49 -14.71 8.66
C TYR A 297 1.93 -16.07 8.09
N TRP A 298 2.82 -16.76 8.80
CA TRP A 298 3.29 -18.08 8.37
C TRP A 298 2.23 -19.19 8.51
N LEU A 299 1.37 -19.12 9.54
CA LEU A 299 0.37 -20.16 9.80
C LEU A 299 -0.99 -19.86 9.15
N VAL A 300 -1.29 -18.61 8.83
CA VAL A 300 -2.58 -18.21 8.25
C VAL A 300 -2.42 -17.73 6.83
N ALA A 301 -1.68 -16.65 6.59
CA ALA A 301 -1.62 -16.03 5.25
C ALA A 301 -0.89 -16.89 4.22
N LEU A 302 0.25 -17.49 4.60
CA LEU A 302 1.06 -18.33 3.72
C LEU A 302 0.30 -19.57 3.22
N PRO A 303 -0.26 -20.45 4.06
CA PRO A 303 -0.98 -21.63 3.56
C PRO A 303 -2.20 -21.24 2.73
N LEU A 304 -2.89 -20.14 3.09
CA LEU A 304 -4.06 -19.67 2.36
C LEU A 304 -3.67 -19.18 0.95
N SER A 305 -2.53 -18.48 0.82
CA SER A 305 -1.98 -18.09 -0.49
C SER A 305 -1.50 -19.29 -1.33
N ILE A 306 -0.93 -20.33 -0.72
CA ILE A 306 -0.55 -21.56 -1.42
C ILE A 306 -1.78 -22.31 -1.94
N ILE A 307 -2.81 -22.46 -1.10
CA ILE A 307 -4.06 -23.11 -1.50
C ILE A 307 -4.70 -22.35 -2.66
N ALA A 308 -4.72 -21.02 -2.61
CA ALA A 308 -5.21 -20.19 -3.72
C ALA A 308 -4.42 -20.43 -5.02
N ALA A 309 -3.09 -20.45 -4.94
CA ALA A 309 -2.24 -20.71 -6.09
C ALA A 309 -2.48 -22.12 -6.68
N LEU A 310 -2.55 -23.16 -5.84
CA LEU A 310 -2.83 -24.53 -6.29
C LEU A 310 -4.21 -24.65 -6.94
N LEU A 311 -5.25 -24.04 -6.36
CA LEU A 311 -6.59 -24.03 -6.93
C LEU A 311 -6.65 -23.27 -8.26
N SER A 312 -5.88 -22.17 -8.38
CA SER A 312 -5.79 -21.41 -9.64
C SER A 312 -5.17 -22.23 -10.77
N VAL A 313 -4.15 -23.05 -10.47
CA VAL A 313 -3.54 -23.99 -11.45
C VAL A 313 -4.53 -25.07 -11.88
N LEU A 314 -5.36 -25.54 -10.95
CA LEU A 314 -6.42 -26.52 -11.23
C LEU A 314 -7.61 -25.92 -12.00
N GLY A 315 -7.58 -24.62 -12.31
CA GLY A 315 -8.62 -23.94 -13.08
C GLY A 315 -9.87 -23.57 -12.28
N LEU A 316 -9.86 -23.80 -10.95
CA LEU A 316 -10.94 -23.42 -10.03
C LEU A 316 -10.86 -21.95 -9.60
#